data_AF-A0A7Y5WJC5-F1
#
_entry.id   AF-A0A7Y5WJC5-F1
#
_cell.length_a   1.000
_cell.length_b   1.000
_cell.length_c   1.000
_cell.angle_alpha   90.00
_cell.angle_beta   90.00
_cell.angle_gamma   90.00
#
_symmetry.space_group_name_H-M   'P 1'
#
loop_
_entity.id
_entity.type
_entity.pdbx_description
1 polymer ?
#
loop_
_entity_poly.entity_id
_entity_poly.type
_entity_poly.pdbx_seq_one_letter_code
_entity_poly.pdbx_strand_id
1 'polypeptide(L)'
;DRRDKVGSTTPQADWFMRLKNHIYGEFLSESFANRPYFDQTAVLHAFEGWIKGSNSVDSMTIWRILNVELWLQEFFDEREPEAQDVASPVKTDYEPNARKQLDLVTADGTSVRRYPLRTDLYAREDDLEAKTMTYIDRFFSGLLEAGDEHVAATTGRWYFFISEKIVAITQGRSFFIWDIKVGRPARLLSRYVTRTPAGIGLGSPFTMQLAIEEAGLPRVLFASAGGAIGKVLGKRGLFYDLVGGDIRAIDGPTEYSVYPANVSAKLGPKDPDDVAARLSAAIRARVPAAYRDTFGGTVVMDANDIGRNVLGKDAPGPKEHYELMFADNPLGQGSEQTPMAIVFEQPPATTP
;
A
#
# COMPACT_ATOMS: atom_id res chain seq x y z
N ASP A 1 17.74 -6.36 54.97
CA ASP A 1 17.36 -5.17 54.18
C ASP A 1 18.48 -4.63 53.31
N ARG A 2 18.62 -5.20 52.11
CA ARG A 2 19.31 -4.51 51.01
C ARG A 2 18.26 -3.63 50.33
N ARG A 3 18.29 -2.34 50.63
CA ARG A 3 17.54 -1.32 49.88
C ARG A 3 18.09 -1.31 48.46
N ASP A 4 17.24 -1.60 47.49
CA ASP A 4 17.52 -1.32 46.08
C ASP A 4 17.82 0.17 45.94
N LYS A 5 19.08 0.49 45.70
CA LYS A 5 19.46 1.79 45.19
C LYS A 5 18.89 1.87 43.79
N VAL A 6 17.76 2.57 43.65
CA VAL A 6 17.24 3.05 42.37
C VAL A 6 18.27 4.06 41.84
N GLY A 7 19.32 3.55 41.20
CA GLY A 7 20.15 4.33 40.31
C GLY A 7 19.25 4.89 39.23
N SER A 8 19.43 6.17 38.91
CA SER A 8 18.72 6.90 37.86
C SER A 8 18.32 5.96 36.73
N THR A 9 17.02 5.68 36.62
CA THR A 9 16.47 4.85 35.56
C THR A 9 16.94 5.48 34.25
N THR A 10 17.84 4.79 33.54
CA THR A 10 18.09 5.05 32.13
C THR A 10 16.71 5.26 31.49
N PRO A 11 16.50 6.26 30.61
CA PRO A 11 15.20 6.54 30.00
C PRO A 11 14.84 5.47 28.96
N GLN A 12 14.95 4.19 29.33
CA GLN A 12 14.59 3.01 28.55
C GLN A 12 13.13 3.12 28.14
N ALA A 13 12.24 3.49 29.05
CA ALA A 13 10.84 3.70 28.71
C ALA A 13 10.66 4.73 27.59
N ASP A 14 11.36 5.86 27.65
CA ASP A 14 11.28 6.90 26.62
C ASP A 14 11.90 6.46 25.29
N TRP A 15 13.02 5.72 25.34
CA TRP A 15 13.66 5.14 24.16
C TRP A 15 12.75 4.12 23.47
N PHE A 16 12.14 3.22 24.23
CA PHE A 16 11.20 2.25 23.71
C PHE A 16 9.97 2.93 23.12
N MET A 17 9.45 3.99 23.74
CA MET A 17 8.32 4.74 23.19
C MET A 17 8.70 5.50 21.91
N ARG A 18 9.92 6.02 21.80
CA ARG A 18 10.45 6.65 20.58
C ARG A 18 10.70 5.64 19.46
N LEU A 19 11.24 4.48 19.79
CA LEU A 19 11.61 3.42 18.84
C LEU A 19 10.51 2.37 18.64
N LYS A 20 9.32 2.56 19.23
CA LYS A 20 8.28 1.52 19.27
C LYS A 20 7.96 0.94 17.90
N ASN A 21 7.95 1.76 16.85
CA ASN A 21 7.65 1.33 15.48
C ASN A 21 8.77 0.44 14.89
N HIS A 22 10.02 0.74 15.22
CA HIS A 22 11.17 -0.08 14.83
C HIS A 22 11.17 -1.40 15.61
N ILE A 23 10.95 -1.36 16.92
CA ILE A 23 10.84 -2.56 17.77
C ILE A 23 9.66 -3.44 17.32
N TYR A 24 8.53 -2.85 16.95
CA TYR A 24 7.43 -3.57 16.32
C TYR A 24 7.85 -4.21 15.00
N GLY A 25 8.58 -3.47 14.15
CA GLY A 25 9.15 -4.00 12.90
C GLY A 25 9.99 -5.25 13.12
N GLU A 26 10.87 -5.24 14.11
CA GLU A 26 11.69 -6.42 14.46
C GLU A 26 10.84 -7.60 14.94
N PHE A 27 9.91 -7.38 15.86
CA PHE A 27 9.05 -8.47 16.35
C PHE A 27 8.02 -8.95 15.32
N LEU A 28 7.79 -8.19 14.24
CA LEU A 28 6.89 -8.55 13.15
C LEU A 28 7.64 -9.07 11.91
N SER A 29 8.97 -9.15 11.96
CA SER A 29 9.78 -9.65 10.84
C SER A 29 9.56 -11.16 10.62
N GLU A 30 9.80 -11.59 9.38
CA GLU A 30 9.78 -13.01 9.02
C GLU A 30 10.88 -13.80 9.74
N SER A 31 12.06 -13.19 9.94
CA SER A 31 13.15 -13.80 10.71
C SER A 31 12.71 -14.11 12.14
N PHE A 32 12.05 -13.14 12.79
CA PHE A 32 11.56 -13.29 14.16
C PHE A 32 10.44 -14.33 14.25
N ALA A 33 9.49 -14.31 13.30
CA ALA A 33 8.39 -15.27 13.22
C ALA A 33 8.87 -16.73 13.09
N ASN A 34 9.96 -16.94 12.35
CA ASN A 34 10.53 -18.25 12.09
C ASN A 34 11.46 -18.75 13.22
N ARG A 35 11.72 -17.95 14.27
CA ARG A 35 12.53 -18.40 15.41
C ARG A 35 11.78 -19.46 16.22
N PRO A 36 12.37 -20.64 16.46
CA PRO A 36 11.68 -21.73 17.17
C PRO A 36 11.49 -21.49 18.68
N TYR A 37 12.10 -20.45 19.25
CA TYR A 37 12.10 -20.14 20.69
C TYR A 37 11.28 -18.90 21.07
N PHE A 38 10.72 -18.17 20.10
CA PHE A 38 9.83 -17.05 20.37
C PHE A 38 8.41 -17.36 19.90
N ASP A 39 7.43 -17.22 20.80
CA ASP A 39 6.04 -17.10 20.40
C ASP A 39 5.80 -15.64 20.01
N GLN A 40 5.85 -15.38 18.70
CA GLN A 40 5.71 -14.04 18.14
C GLN A 40 4.44 -13.33 18.62
N THR A 41 3.31 -14.05 18.69
CA THR A 41 2.04 -13.48 19.13
C THR A 41 2.10 -13.07 20.59
N ALA A 42 2.68 -13.91 21.46
CA ALA A 42 2.84 -13.60 22.87
C ALA A 42 3.78 -12.41 23.11
N VAL A 43 4.88 -12.32 22.35
CA VAL A 43 5.83 -11.19 22.42
C VAL A 43 5.17 -9.88 21.99
N LEU A 44 4.41 -9.89 20.89
CA LEU A 44 3.70 -8.70 20.41
C LEU A 44 2.62 -8.23 21.39
N HIS A 45 1.86 -9.16 21.96
CA HIS A 45 0.86 -8.83 22.97
C HIS A 45 1.51 -8.31 24.27
N ALA A 46 2.66 -8.87 24.66
CA ALA A 46 3.44 -8.40 25.79
C ALA A 46 3.95 -6.96 25.56
N PHE A 47 4.51 -6.68 24.39
CA PHE A 47 5.00 -5.36 24.03
C PHE A 47 3.86 -4.32 23.90
N GLU A 48 2.76 -4.69 23.25
CA GLU A 48 1.58 -3.84 23.12
C GLU A 48 0.97 -3.49 24.48
N GLY A 49 0.86 -4.49 25.36
CA GLY A 49 0.34 -4.25 26.71
C GLY A 49 1.29 -3.41 27.57
N TRP A 50 2.60 -3.49 27.34
CA TRP A 50 3.57 -2.63 28.00
C TRP A 50 3.43 -1.17 27.55
N ILE A 51 3.35 -0.93 26.24
CA ILE A 51 3.12 0.41 25.66
C ILE A 51 1.83 1.04 26.21
N LYS A 52 0.76 0.24 26.33
CA LYS A 52 -0.56 0.69 26.82
C LYS A 52 -0.65 0.77 28.35
N GLY A 53 0.38 0.34 29.08
CA GLY A 53 0.35 0.22 30.54
C GLY A 53 -0.71 -0.77 31.05
N SER A 54 -1.14 -1.72 30.21
CA SER A 54 -2.20 -2.69 30.51
C SER A 54 -1.66 -4.04 30.98
N ASN A 55 -0.35 -4.23 31.00
CA ASN A 55 0.31 -5.37 31.62
C ASN A 55 1.52 -4.92 32.47
N SER A 56 2.04 -5.82 33.29
CA SER A 56 3.19 -5.58 34.17
C SER A 56 4.49 -6.18 33.61
N VAL A 57 4.60 -6.30 32.29
CA VAL A 57 5.80 -6.85 31.67
C VAL A 57 6.97 -5.89 31.92
N ASP A 58 8.11 -6.42 32.34
CA ASP A 58 9.31 -5.62 32.55
C ASP A 58 9.90 -5.18 31.19
N SER A 59 10.23 -3.89 31.04
CA SER A 59 10.86 -3.36 29.83
C SER A 59 12.18 -4.06 29.52
N MET A 60 12.89 -4.55 30.55
CA MET A 60 14.11 -5.35 30.34
C MET A 60 13.85 -6.69 29.66
N THR A 61 12.65 -7.28 29.84
CA THR A 61 12.27 -8.51 29.12
C THR A 61 12.14 -8.22 27.63
N ILE A 62 11.48 -7.13 27.26
CA ILE A 62 11.31 -6.72 25.87
C ILE A 62 12.69 -6.37 25.27
N TRP A 63 13.54 -5.67 26.02
CA TRP A 63 14.91 -5.35 25.59
C TRP A 63 15.72 -6.60 25.30
N ARG A 64 15.66 -7.60 26.16
CA ARG A 64 16.41 -8.86 25.97
C ARG A 64 15.95 -9.60 24.72
N ILE A 65 14.64 -9.69 24.49
CA ILE A 65 14.10 -10.33 23.28
C ILE A 65 14.57 -9.58 22.03
N LEU A 66 14.48 -8.24 22.03
CA LEU A 66 14.96 -7.41 20.93
C LEU A 66 16.46 -7.60 20.67
N ASN A 67 17.30 -7.55 21.70
CA ASN A 67 18.75 -7.73 21.53
C ASN A 67 19.11 -9.13 21.04
N VAL A 68 18.39 -10.16 21.51
CA VAL A 68 18.59 -11.52 21.02
C VAL A 68 18.23 -11.60 19.54
N GLU A 69 17.09 -11.05 19.11
CA GLU A 69 16.74 -11.04 17.68
C GLU A 69 17.77 -10.29 16.83
N LEU A 70 18.15 -9.07 17.24
CA LEU A 70 19.15 -8.29 16.50
C LEU A 70 20.50 -9.02 16.41
N TRP A 71 20.90 -9.72 17.47
CA TRP A 71 22.10 -10.56 17.46
C TRP A 71 21.96 -11.77 16.52
N LEU A 72 20.79 -12.39 16.45
CA LEU A 72 20.54 -13.51 15.55
C LEU A 72 20.55 -13.07 14.09
N GLN A 73 19.91 -11.93 13.77
CA GLN A 73 19.97 -11.33 12.44
C GLN A 73 21.41 -11.02 12.02
N GLU A 74 22.21 -10.48 12.93
CA GLU A 74 23.59 -10.09 12.64
C GLU A 74 24.53 -11.28 12.39
N PHE A 75 24.36 -12.36 13.16
CA PHE A 75 25.36 -13.45 13.22
C PHE A 75 24.89 -14.81 12.69
N PHE A 76 23.59 -15.03 12.53
CA PHE A 76 23.03 -16.35 12.19
C PHE A 76 22.19 -16.36 10.93
N ASP A 77 21.57 -15.24 10.59
CA ASP A 77 20.84 -15.16 9.33
C ASP A 77 21.85 -15.04 8.19
N GLU A 78 21.58 -15.73 7.07
CA GLU A 78 22.30 -15.44 5.85
C GLU A 78 22.06 -13.97 5.55
N ARG A 79 23.10 -13.14 5.73
CA ARG A 79 23.11 -11.84 5.10
C ARG A 79 22.92 -12.14 3.62
N GLU A 80 21.76 -11.79 3.07
CA GLU A 80 21.74 -11.34 1.68
C GLU A 80 22.95 -10.43 1.58
N PRO A 81 23.90 -10.69 0.65
CA PRO A 81 25.12 -9.91 0.59
C PRO A 81 24.67 -8.49 0.75
N GLU A 82 25.12 -7.80 1.83
CA GLU A 82 24.86 -6.37 2.01
C GLU A 82 25.08 -5.85 0.62
N ALA A 83 24.00 -5.44 -0.04
CA ALA A 83 24.11 -4.98 -1.40
C ALA A 83 25.16 -3.93 -1.23
N GLN A 84 26.37 -4.20 -1.75
CA GLN A 84 27.44 -3.25 -1.66
C GLN A 84 26.76 -1.96 -2.07
N ASP A 85 26.97 -0.89 -1.32
CA ASP A 85 26.41 0.42 -1.58
C ASP A 85 26.88 0.97 -2.96
N VAL A 86 27.22 0.12 -3.94
CA VAL A 86 26.75 0.25 -5.30
C VAL A 86 25.23 0.40 -5.26
N ALA A 87 24.80 1.63 -5.00
CA ALA A 87 23.51 2.13 -5.42
C ALA A 87 23.27 1.57 -6.82
N SER A 88 22.40 0.56 -6.94
CA SER A 88 21.89 0.15 -8.25
C SER A 88 21.44 1.45 -8.90
N PRO A 89 21.96 1.79 -10.09
CA PRO A 89 21.75 3.10 -10.67
C PRO A 89 20.26 3.43 -10.59
N VAL A 90 19.96 4.59 -10.00
CA VAL A 90 18.60 5.07 -9.84
C VAL A 90 17.97 5.07 -11.23
N LYS A 91 17.04 4.15 -11.49
CA LYS A 91 16.41 4.07 -12.81
C LYS A 91 15.83 5.43 -13.18
N THR A 92 15.92 5.79 -14.44
CA THR A 92 15.25 6.98 -14.97
C THR A 92 13.75 6.69 -15.16
N ASP A 93 12.95 7.71 -15.46
CA ASP A 93 11.54 7.52 -15.81
C ASP A 93 11.34 6.84 -17.17
N TYR A 94 12.41 6.75 -17.97
CA TYR A 94 12.42 6.22 -19.34
C TYR A 94 12.88 4.77 -19.42
N GLU A 95 13.15 4.16 -18.27
CA GLU A 95 13.59 2.77 -18.15
C GLU A 95 12.51 1.91 -17.46
N PRO A 96 12.33 0.64 -17.89
CA PRO A 96 11.44 -0.28 -17.21
C PRO A 96 11.96 -0.62 -15.83
N ASN A 97 11.04 -1.04 -14.96
CA ASN A 97 11.41 -1.76 -13.75
C ASN A 97 12.05 -3.12 -14.10
N ALA A 98 12.86 -3.65 -13.18
CA ALA A 98 13.56 -4.91 -13.39
C ALA A 98 12.59 -6.03 -13.80
N ARG A 99 12.92 -6.72 -14.90
CA ARG A 99 12.10 -7.81 -15.48
C ARG A 99 10.73 -7.38 -16.02
N LYS A 100 10.48 -6.07 -16.17
CA LYS A 100 9.28 -5.52 -16.81
C LYS A 100 9.64 -4.93 -18.19
N GLN A 101 8.62 -4.62 -18.98
CA GLN A 101 8.76 -3.98 -20.28
C GLN A 101 7.94 -2.70 -20.29
N LEU A 102 8.46 -1.67 -20.97
CA LEU A 102 7.72 -0.42 -21.11
C LEU A 102 6.59 -0.58 -22.15
N ASP A 103 6.83 -1.35 -23.21
CA ASP A 103 5.80 -1.66 -24.21
C ASP A 103 4.94 -2.86 -23.81
N LEU A 104 3.66 -2.78 -24.14
CA LEU A 104 2.71 -3.88 -24.03
C LEU A 104 1.72 -3.81 -25.20
N VAL A 105 1.46 -4.96 -25.82
CA VAL A 105 0.27 -5.16 -26.64
C VAL A 105 -0.80 -5.78 -25.76
N THR A 106 -1.87 -5.05 -25.54
CA THR A 106 -2.99 -5.48 -24.70
C THR A 106 -3.82 -6.56 -25.40
N ALA A 107 -4.66 -7.26 -24.65
CA ALA A 107 -5.46 -8.37 -25.18
C ALA A 107 -6.47 -7.96 -26.25
N ASP A 108 -6.85 -6.67 -26.31
CA ASP A 108 -7.73 -6.12 -27.35
C ASP A 108 -6.97 -5.59 -28.59
N GLY A 109 -5.65 -5.75 -28.61
CA GLY A 109 -4.77 -5.32 -29.70
C GLY A 109 -4.26 -3.89 -29.58
N THR A 110 -4.61 -3.14 -28.54
CA THR A 110 -4.06 -1.80 -28.30
C THR A 110 -2.59 -1.90 -27.87
N SER A 111 -1.70 -1.26 -28.62
CA SER A 111 -0.29 -1.10 -28.25
C SER A 111 -0.10 0.10 -27.34
N VAL A 112 0.62 -0.05 -26.23
CA VAL A 112 0.90 1.02 -25.28
C VAL A 112 2.38 1.07 -24.88
N ARG A 113 2.89 2.29 -24.67
CA ARG A 113 4.18 2.60 -24.04
C ARG A 113 3.90 3.13 -22.64
N ARG A 114 4.51 2.54 -21.61
CA ARG A 114 4.18 2.80 -20.21
C ARG A 114 5.44 3.16 -19.45
N TYR A 115 5.51 4.37 -18.92
CA TYR A 115 6.65 4.91 -18.19
C TYR A 115 6.37 4.91 -16.69
N PRO A 116 6.83 3.89 -15.92
CA PRO A 116 6.70 3.89 -14.47
C PRO A 116 7.61 4.97 -13.88
N LEU A 117 7.02 5.95 -13.19
CA LEU A 117 7.73 7.10 -12.65
C LEU A 117 8.28 6.78 -11.27
N ARG A 118 9.58 6.94 -11.08
CA ARG A 118 10.19 6.71 -9.76
C ARG A 118 9.99 7.93 -8.86
N THR A 119 9.49 7.73 -7.65
CA THR A 119 9.24 8.81 -6.69
C THR A 119 10.00 8.61 -5.39
N ASP A 120 10.07 9.68 -4.60
CA ASP A 120 10.29 9.55 -3.17
C ASP A 120 9.05 8.92 -2.52
N LEU A 121 9.20 8.45 -1.28
CA LEU A 121 8.06 7.93 -0.52
C LEU A 121 7.04 9.04 -0.24
N TYR A 122 5.76 8.70 -0.39
CA TYR A 122 4.66 9.57 0.03
C TYR A 122 4.37 9.36 1.52
N ALA A 123 4.16 10.46 2.22
CA ALA A 123 3.74 10.50 3.62
C ALA A 123 2.31 11.05 3.73
N ARG A 124 1.72 10.92 4.91
CA ARG A 124 0.37 11.41 5.19
C ARG A 124 0.27 12.94 5.07
N GLU A 125 1.35 13.63 5.41
CA GLU A 125 1.44 15.08 5.45
C GLU A 125 1.74 15.70 4.09
N ASP A 126 2.04 14.87 3.08
CA ASP A 126 2.32 15.34 1.73
C ASP A 126 1.05 15.83 1.02
N ASP A 127 1.17 16.95 0.32
CA ASP A 127 0.18 17.34 -0.69
C ASP A 127 0.34 16.45 -1.93
N LEU A 128 -0.62 15.54 -2.11
CA LEU A 128 -0.62 14.58 -3.22
C LEU A 128 -0.49 15.27 -4.58
N GLU A 129 -1.25 16.34 -4.81
CA GLU A 129 -1.32 17.03 -6.10
C GLU A 129 0.00 17.75 -6.39
N ALA A 130 0.45 18.60 -5.46
CA ALA A 130 1.67 19.37 -5.62
C ALA A 130 2.89 18.46 -5.79
N LYS A 131 3.00 17.39 -4.99
CA LYS A 131 4.10 16.42 -5.10
C LYS A 131 4.02 15.60 -6.37
N THR A 132 2.82 15.17 -6.80
CA THR A 132 2.66 14.46 -8.09
C THR A 132 3.08 15.33 -9.27
N MET A 133 2.75 16.62 -9.25
CA MET A 133 3.10 17.53 -10.34
C MET A 133 4.62 17.66 -10.54
N THR A 134 5.43 17.56 -9.49
CA THR A 134 6.90 17.64 -9.64
C THR A 134 7.46 16.50 -10.48
N TYR A 135 6.90 15.29 -10.35
CA TYR A 135 7.32 14.12 -11.13
C TYR A 135 6.82 14.18 -12.57
N ILE A 136 5.64 14.77 -12.81
CA ILE A 136 5.12 15.00 -14.16
C ILE A 136 5.96 16.06 -14.88
N ASP A 137 6.32 17.15 -14.19
CA ASP A 137 7.23 18.17 -14.72
C ASP A 137 8.60 17.57 -15.06
N ARG A 138 9.15 16.74 -14.16
CA ARG A 138 10.43 16.05 -14.36
C ARG A 138 10.39 15.17 -15.61
N PHE A 139 9.32 14.41 -15.80
CA PHE A 139 9.13 13.60 -17.01
C PHE A 139 9.16 14.50 -18.24
N PHE A 140 8.20 15.42 -18.43
CA PHE A 140 8.16 16.18 -19.68
C PHE A 140 9.38 17.07 -19.93
N SER A 141 10.05 17.54 -18.88
CA SER A 141 11.28 18.33 -19.02
C SER A 141 12.48 17.52 -19.47
N GLY A 142 12.57 16.23 -19.12
CA GLY A 142 13.69 15.36 -19.48
C GLY A 142 13.48 14.53 -20.75
N LEU A 143 12.32 14.67 -21.40
CA LEU A 143 11.89 13.78 -22.48
C LEU A 143 12.74 13.94 -23.75
N LEU A 144 13.21 15.16 -24.03
CA LEU A 144 14.08 15.42 -25.17
C LEU A 144 15.46 14.80 -24.97
N GLU A 145 16.03 14.94 -23.77
CA GLU A 145 17.33 14.37 -23.42
C GLU A 145 17.30 12.84 -23.32
N ALA A 146 16.12 12.26 -23.07
CA ALA A 146 15.95 10.82 -22.97
C ALA A 146 16.13 10.08 -24.32
N GLY A 147 16.00 10.79 -25.44
CA GLY A 147 16.29 10.28 -26.78
C GLY A 147 15.08 10.17 -27.71
N ASP A 148 15.36 10.12 -29.02
CA ASP A 148 14.36 10.21 -30.09
C ASP A 148 13.30 9.09 -30.04
N GLU A 149 13.66 7.90 -29.56
CA GLU A 149 12.72 6.79 -29.38
C GLU A 149 11.57 7.18 -28.45
N HIS A 150 11.87 7.82 -27.32
CA HIS A 150 10.87 8.23 -26.35
C HIS A 150 10.05 9.42 -26.84
N VAL A 151 10.67 10.35 -27.56
CA VAL A 151 9.95 11.44 -28.22
C VAL A 151 8.95 10.88 -29.25
N ALA A 152 9.35 9.90 -30.06
CA ALA A 152 8.46 9.25 -31.01
C ALA A 152 7.29 8.51 -30.34
N ALA A 153 7.57 7.81 -29.23
CA ALA A 153 6.59 7.04 -28.47
C ALA A 153 5.60 7.91 -27.65
N THR A 154 5.82 9.22 -27.56
CA THR A 154 5.00 10.15 -26.74
C THR A 154 4.10 11.07 -27.56
N THR A 155 3.73 10.65 -28.77
CA THR A 155 2.92 11.43 -29.73
C THR A 155 1.42 11.12 -29.70
N GLY A 156 1.05 9.94 -29.19
CA GLY A 156 -0.33 9.47 -29.14
C GLY A 156 -1.16 10.04 -27.99
N ARG A 157 -2.40 9.56 -27.88
CA ARG A 157 -3.25 9.81 -26.70
C ARG A 157 -2.59 9.19 -25.47
N TRP A 158 -2.63 9.90 -24.35
CA TRP A 158 -1.97 9.42 -23.14
C TRP A 158 -2.78 9.62 -21.88
N TYR A 159 -2.46 8.83 -20.86
CA TYR A 159 -3.15 8.81 -19.58
C TYR A 159 -2.15 8.79 -18.44
N PHE A 160 -2.56 9.34 -17.31
CA PHE A 160 -1.77 9.31 -16.09
C PHE A 160 -2.36 8.29 -15.11
N PHE A 161 -1.54 7.38 -14.63
CA PHE A 161 -1.94 6.34 -13.69
C PHE A 161 -1.29 6.59 -12.34
N ILE A 162 -2.07 6.44 -11.28
CA ILE A 162 -1.61 6.59 -9.90
C ILE A 162 -2.14 5.45 -9.03
N SER A 163 -1.25 4.88 -8.21
CA SER A 163 -1.58 3.80 -7.30
C SER A 163 -2.54 4.26 -6.20
N GLU A 164 -3.52 3.42 -5.89
CA GLU A 164 -4.41 3.59 -4.76
C GLU A 164 -3.65 3.77 -3.44
N LYS A 165 -2.51 3.08 -3.27
CA LYS A 165 -1.73 3.12 -2.02
C LYS A 165 -1.32 4.54 -1.66
N ILE A 166 -0.74 5.29 -2.60
CA ILE A 166 -0.26 6.64 -2.30
C ILE A 166 -1.39 7.66 -2.15
N VAL A 167 -2.52 7.45 -2.84
CA VAL A 167 -3.73 8.24 -2.61
C VAL A 167 -4.27 7.99 -1.20
N ALA A 168 -4.38 6.73 -0.79
CA ALA A 168 -4.85 6.38 0.56
C ALA A 168 -3.89 6.90 1.65
N ILE A 169 -2.58 6.80 1.45
CA ILE A 169 -1.57 7.30 2.40
C ILE A 169 -1.73 8.82 2.61
N THR A 170 -1.76 9.60 1.53
CA THR A 170 -1.90 11.07 1.60
C THR A 170 -3.26 11.52 2.12
N GLN A 171 -4.31 10.69 1.98
CA GLN A 171 -5.60 10.92 2.64
C GLN A 171 -5.63 10.52 4.12
N GLY A 172 -4.51 10.00 4.67
CA GLY A 172 -4.44 9.52 6.05
C GLY A 172 -5.26 8.26 6.31
N ARG A 173 -5.39 7.40 5.30
CA ARG A 173 -6.21 6.18 5.29
C ARG A 173 -5.39 4.88 5.43
N SER A 174 -4.10 5.01 5.74
CA SER A 174 -3.23 3.92 6.17
C SER A 174 -2.94 4.06 7.67
N PHE A 175 -3.19 3.00 8.44
CA PHE A 175 -3.10 3.02 9.88
C PHE A 175 -2.21 1.88 10.36
N PHE A 176 -1.26 2.18 11.25
CA PHE A 176 -0.59 1.11 11.97
C PHE A 176 -1.57 0.41 12.92
N ILE A 177 -1.44 -0.91 13.06
CA ILE A 177 -2.31 -1.72 13.92
C ILE A 177 -2.44 -1.13 15.34
N TRP A 178 -1.33 -0.64 15.90
CA TRP A 178 -1.27 -0.11 17.26
C TRP A 178 -1.97 1.24 17.44
N ASP A 179 -2.21 1.98 16.36
CA ASP A 179 -2.97 3.24 16.40
C ASP A 179 -4.49 2.98 16.36
N ILE A 180 -4.91 1.77 15.96
CA ILE A 180 -6.32 1.40 15.85
C ILE A 180 -6.87 0.97 17.22
N LYS A 181 -7.77 1.78 17.79
CA LYS A 181 -8.42 1.51 19.08
C LYS A 181 -9.59 0.53 18.91
N VAL A 182 -9.28 -0.76 18.92
CA VAL A 182 -10.29 -1.82 18.75
C VAL A 182 -11.32 -1.86 19.88
N GLY A 183 -12.58 -1.63 19.52
CA GLY A 183 -13.75 -1.74 20.39
C GLY A 183 -14.26 -3.16 20.58
N ARG A 184 -15.13 -3.38 21.58
CA ARG A 184 -15.79 -4.69 21.80
C ARG A 184 -16.58 -5.19 20.59
N PRO A 185 -17.35 -4.35 19.87
CA PRO A 185 -18.09 -4.81 18.70
C PRO A 185 -17.17 -5.36 17.61
N ALA A 186 -16.05 -4.70 17.33
CA ALA A 186 -15.08 -5.16 16.34
C ALA A 186 -14.51 -6.54 16.68
N ARG A 187 -14.12 -6.76 17.95
CA ARG A 187 -13.61 -8.06 18.43
C ARG A 187 -14.64 -9.19 18.33
N LEU A 188 -15.93 -8.88 18.49
CA LEU A 188 -17.00 -9.85 18.42
C LEU A 188 -17.32 -10.19 16.97
N LEU A 189 -17.55 -9.16 16.14
CA LEU A 189 -17.99 -9.31 14.76
C LEU A 189 -16.92 -9.96 13.87
N SER A 190 -15.63 -9.65 14.09
CA SER A 190 -14.54 -10.22 13.28
C SER A 190 -14.47 -11.75 13.36
N ARG A 191 -14.93 -12.37 14.45
CA ARG A 191 -14.95 -13.84 14.64
C ARG A 191 -15.94 -14.55 13.72
N TYR A 192 -16.96 -13.84 13.24
CA TYR A 192 -18.02 -14.41 12.40
C TYR A 192 -17.76 -14.20 10.91
N VAL A 193 -16.70 -13.49 10.55
CA VAL A 193 -16.26 -13.31 9.16
C VAL A 193 -15.49 -14.54 8.71
N THR A 194 -15.88 -15.11 7.57
CA THR A 194 -15.17 -16.24 6.98
C THR A 194 -13.90 -15.72 6.29
N ARG A 195 -12.74 -16.22 6.69
CA ARG A 195 -11.46 -15.92 6.03
C ARG A 195 -11.40 -16.59 4.67
N THR A 196 -10.85 -15.91 3.68
CA THR A 196 -10.72 -16.43 2.31
C THR A 196 -9.24 -16.60 1.94
N PRO A 197 -8.91 -17.45 0.95
CA PRO A 197 -7.53 -17.57 0.46
C PRO A 197 -6.91 -16.25 -0.03
N ALA A 198 -7.75 -15.28 -0.43
CA ALA A 198 -7.33 -13.96 -0.90
C ALA A 198 -6.94 -12.96 0.21
N GLY A 199 -7.07 -13.32 1.50
CA GLY A 199 -6.67 -12.46 2.62
C GLY A 199 -7.57 -12.56 3.86
N ILE A 200 -7.14 -11.87 4.93
CA ILE A 200 -7.85 -11.84 6.22
C ILE A 200 -9.13 -11.00 6.13
N GLY A 201 -9.15 -9.95 5.29
CA GLY A 201 -10.28 -9.03 5.13
C GLY A 201 -10.77 -8.51 6.48
N LEU A 202 -12.09 -8.48 6.69
CA LEU A 202 -12.71 -8.11 7.98
C LEU A 202 -12.60 -9.18 9.08
N GLY A 203 -11.88 -10.27 8.85
CA GLY A 203 -11.64 -11.33 9.83
C GLY A 203 -10.69 -10.95 10.97
N SER A 204 -10.06 -9.78 10.88
CA SER A 204 -9.26 -9.18 11.95
C SER A 204 -10.09 -8.16 12.75
N PRO A 205 -9.95 -8.11 14.08
CA PRO A 205 -10.57 -7.05 14.88
C PRO A 205 -10.15 -5.64 14.45
N PHE A 206 -8.95 -5.47 13.89
CA PHE A 206 -8.43 -4.19 13.44
C PHE A 206 -9.14 -3.70 12.17
N THR A 207 -9.23 -4.55 11.14
CA THR A 207 -9.95 -4.23 9.91
C THR A 207 -11.45 -4.08 10.13
N MET A 208 -12.03 -4.89 11.03
CA MET A 208 -13.42 -4.72 11.46
C MET A 208 -13.65 -3.39 12.19
N GLN A 209 -12.69 -2.94 13.01
CA GLN A 209 -12.77 -1.63 13.66
C GLN A 209 -12.75 -0.50 12.63
N LEU A 210 -11.85 -0.57 11.63
CA LEU A 210 -11.82 0.39 10.53
C LEU A 210 -13.13 0.39 9.72
N ALA A 211 -13.71 -0.79 9.46
CA ALA A 211 -15.01 -0.90 8.79
C ALA A 211 -16.15 -0.27 9.60
N ILE A 212 -16.12 -0.40 10.92
CA ILE A 212 -17.07 0.24 11.83
C ILE A 212 -16.89 1.76 11.82
N GLU A 213 -15.66 2.25 11.78
CA GLU A 213 -15.36 3.68 11.71
C GLU A 213 -15.79 4.29 10.36
N GLU A 214 -15.65 3.54 9.27
CA GLU A 214 -16.03 3.96 7.92
C GLU A 214 -17.55 3.92 7.67
N ALA A 215 -18.22 2.80 7.98
CA ALA A 215 -19.67 2.64 7.71
C ALA A 215 -20.58 2.95 8.89
N GLY A 216 -20.04 3.03 10.10
CA GLY A 216 -20.81 3.13 11.34
C GLY A 216 -21.26 1.78 11.88
N LEU A 217 -21.18 1.62 13.21
CA LEU A 217 -21.57 0.39 13.91
C LEU A 217 -23.00 -0.09 13.59
N PRO A 218 -24.05 0.77 13.56
CA PRO A 218 -25.41 0.31 13.28
C PRO A 218 -25.54 -0.37 11.92
N ARG A 219 -24.86 0.17 10.90
CA ARG A 219 -24.88 -0.36 9.53
C ARG A 219 -24.14 -1.69 9.44
N VAL A 220 -22.96 -1.78 10.07
CA VAL A 220 -22.19 -3.04 10.14
C VAL A 220 -23.01 -4.13 10.84
N LEU A 221 -23.68 -3.82 11.96
CA LEU A 221 -24.53 -4.79 12.66
C LEU A 221 -25.72 -5.27 11.81
N PHE A 222 -26.42 -4.34 11.14
CA PHE A 222 -27.51 -4.67 10.24
C PHE A 222 -27.06 -5.58 9.11
N ALA A 223 -25.92 -5.26 8.50
CA ALA A 223 -25.35 -6.07 7.44
C ALA A 223 -24.83 -7.43 7.93
N SER A 224 -24.27 -7.52 9.14
CA SER A 224 -23.90 -8.80 9.76
C SER A 224 -25.12 -9.70 9.95
N ALA A 225 -26.24 -9.15 10.42
CA ALA A 225 -27.49 -9.89 10.54
C ALA A 225 -28.01 -10.36 9.17
N GLY A 226 -28.00 -9.47 8.17
CA GLY A 226 -28.36 -9.81 6.80
C GLY A 226 -27.45 -10.88 6.18
N GLY A 227 -26.14 -10.79 6.39
CA GLY A 227 -25.17 -11.78 5.95
C GLY A 227 -25.39 -13.17 6.56
N ALA A 228 -25.76 -13.23 7.85
CA ALA A 228 -26.11 -14.49 8.51
C ALA A 228 -27.37 -15.12 7.90
N ILE A 229 -28.42 -14.33 7.64
CA ILE A 229 -29.64 -14.78 6.94
C ILE A 229 -29.31 -15.24 5.51
N GLY A 230 -28.50 -14.47 4.78
CA GLY A 230 -28.04 -14.80 3.44
C GLY A 230 -27.34 -16.17 3.40
N LYS A 231 -26.47 -16.45 4.38
CA LYS A 231 -25.79 -17.74 4.51
C LYS A 231 -26.77 -18.90 4.70
N VAL A 232 -27.82 -18.72 5.50
CA VAL A 232 -28.89 -19.72 5.69
C VAL A 232 -29.66 -19.96 4.38
N LEU A 233 -29.86 -18.91 3.59
CA LEU A 233 -30.56 -18.96 2.29
C LEU A 233 -29.64 -19.31 1.10
N GLY A 234 -28.38 -19.69 1.34
CA GLY A 234 -27.41 -20.00 0.28
C GLY A 234 -26.89 -18.81 -0.53
N LYS A 235 -27.23 -17.57 -0.15
CA LYS A 235 -26.76 -16.33 -0.79
C LYS A 235 -25.48 -15.83 -0.12
N ARG A 236 -24.34 -15.98 -0.81
CA ARG A 236 -23.04 -15.45 -0.36
C ARG A 236 -22.90 -13.97 -0.74
N GLY A 237 -22.18 -13.20 0.06
CA GLY A 237 -21.83 -11.80 -0.26
C GLY A 237 -22.79 -10.72 0.26
N LEU A 238 -23.97 -11.09 0.75
CA LEU A 238 -25.02 -10.16 1.18
C LEU A 238 -24.58 -9.17 2.28
N PHE A 239 -23.62 -9.55 3.13
CA PHE A 239 -23.01 -8.62 4.09
C PHE A 239 -22.43 -7.39 3.41
N TYR A 240 -21.61 -7.58 2.37
CA TYR A 240 -20.92 -6.49 1.71
C TYR A 240 -21.87 -5.60 0.91
N ASP A 241 -22.94 -6.18 0.34
CA ASP A 241 -23.95 -5.40 -0.39
C ASP A 241 -24.74 -4.47 0.55
N LEU A 242 -25.04 -4.94 1.77
CA LEU A 242 -25.76 -4.17 2.79
C LEU A 242 -24.88 -3.14 3.49
N VAL A 243 -23.63 -3.51 3.80
CA VAL A 243 -22.64 -2.58 4.33
C VAL A 243 -22.36 -1.47 3.30
N GLY A 244 -22.27 -1.80 2.01
CA GLY A 244 -21.96 -0.84 0.96
C GLY A 244 -20.61 -0.12 1.15
N GLY A 245 -20.31 0.81 0.24
CA GLY A 245 -19.02 1.51 0.23
C GLY A 245 -17.83 0.60 -0.04
N ASP A 246 -16.62 1.16 0.04
CA ASP A 246 -15.36 0.47 -0.30
C ASP A 246 -14.84 -0.45 0.82
N ILE A 247 -15.75 -1.01 1.64
CA ILE A 247 -15.38 -1.87 2.77
C ILE A 247 -14.75 -3.20 2.31
N ARG A 248 -15.01 -3.62 1.07
CA ARG A 248 -14.29 -4.72 0.41
C ARG A 248 -12.81 -4.40 0.16
N ALA A 249 -12.45 -3.12 0.04
CA ALA A 249 -11.08 -2.67 -0.18
C ALA A 249 -10.31 -2.44 1.13
N ILE A 250 -10.92 -2.73 2.30
CA ILE A 250 -10.21 -2.71 3.57
C ILE A 250 -9.30 -3.91 3.64
N ASP A 251 -8.01 -3.63 3.67
CA ASP A 251 -6.99 -4.64 3.79
C ASP A 251 -6.35 -4.60 5.17
N GLY A 252 -6.07 -5.78 5.69
CA GLY A 252 -5.50 -5.97 7.01
C GLY A 252 -4.04 -6.34 6.94
N PRO A 253 -3.35 -6.31 8.09
CA PRO A 253 -1.99 -6.81 8.17
C PRO A 253 -1.92 -8.26 7.72
N THR A 254 -1.16 -8.51 6.67
CA THR A 254 -0.84 -9.85 6.17
C THR A 254 0.52 -10.25 6.72
N GLU A 255 0.55 -11.33 7.51
CA GLU A 255 1.78 -11.86 8.14
C GLU A 255 2.92 -12.12 7.14
N TYR A 256 2.59 -12.29 5.85
CA TYR A 256 3.52 -12.58 4.75
C TYR A 256 3.90 -11.36 3.89
N SER A 257 3.57 -10.12 4.29
CA SER A 257 3.88 -8.91 3.51
C SER A 257 5.09 -8.14 4.03
N VAL A 258 5.77 -7.40 3.14
CA VAL A 258 6.92 -6.58 3.51
C VAL A 258 6.49 -5.42 4.42
N TYR A 259 7.32 -5.08 5.41
CA TYR A 259 7.10 -3.92 6.27
C TYR A 259 6.96 -2.61 5.47
N PRO A 260 5.98 -1.72 5.80
CA PRO A 260 5.03 -1.77 6.92
C PRO A 260 3.66 -2.42 6.59
N ALA A 261 3.51 -3.06 5.42
CA ALA A 261 2.22 -3.62 4.99
C ALA A 261 1.76 -4.81 5.87
N ASN A 262 2.68 -5.59 6.45
CA ASN A 262 2.37 -6.62 7.45
C ASN A 262 1.88 -6.07 8.80
N VAL A 263 2.02 -4.76 9.04
CA VAL A 263 1.73 -4.14 10.35
C VAL A 263 0.81 -2.93 10.26
N SER A 264 0.19 -2.75 9.10
CA SER A 264 -0.77 -1.69 8.84
C SER A 264 -2.07 -2.29 8.31
N ALA A 265 -3.18 -1.63 8.64
CA ALA A 265 -4.45 -1.83 7.97
C ALA A 265 -4.79 -0.55 7.22
N LYS A 266 -5.32 -0.68 6.01
CA LYS A 266 -5.62 0.45 5.15
C LYS A 266 -7.05 0.41 4.67
N LEU A 267 -7.64 1.58 4.53
CA LEU A 267 -8.87 1.78 3.77
C LEU A 267 -8.49 2.08 2.31
N GLY A 268 -9.34 1.69 1.37
CA GLY A 268 -9.22 2.16 -0.02
C GLY A 268 -9.33 3.69 -0.09
N PRO A 269 -8.82 4.32 -1.17
CA PRO A 269 -8.91 5.76 -1.36
C PRO A 269 -10.35 6.26 -1.26
N LYS A 270 -10.53 7.42 -0.64
CA LYS A 270 -11.81 8.10 -0.62
C LYS A 270 -11.99 8.91 -1.90
N ASP A 271 -13.18 8.82 -2.49
CA ASP A 271 -13.59 9.58 -3.68
C ASP A 271 -12.55 9.51 -4.83
N PRO A 272 -12.14 8.31 -5.27
CA PRO A 272 -11.04 8.16 -6.23
C PRO A 272 -11.32 8.80 -7.61
N ASP A 273 -12.59 8.92 -8.01
CA ASP A 273 -12.98 9.66 -9.22
C ASP A 273 -12.70 11.17 -9.08
N ASP A 274 -12.99 11.76 -7.92
CA ASP A 274 -12.72 13.18 -7.65
C ASP A 274 -11.22 13.46 -7.58
N VAL A 275 -10.44 12.54 -6.99
CA VAL A 275 -8.97 12.60 -7.00
C VAL A 275 -8.45 12.58 -8.44
N ALA A 276 -8.95 11.67 -9.28
CA ALA A 276 -8.57 11.59 -10.69
C ALA A 276 -8.92 12.87 -11.46
N ALA A 277 -10.12 13.42 -11.25
CA ALA A 277 -10.58 14.65 -11.90
C ALA A 277 -9.71 15.86 -11.51
N ARG A 278 -9.39 16.00 -10.22
CA ARG A 278 -8.50 17.06 -9.71
C ARG A 278 -7.10 16.97 -10.30
N LEU A 279 -6.48 15.80 -10.26
CA LEU A 279 -5.16 15.58 -10.85
C LEU A 279 -5.18 15.87 -12.35
N SER A 280 -6.24 15.45 -13.04
CA SER A 280 -6.36 15.71 -14.48
C SER A 280 -6.47 17.20 -14.80
N ALA A 281 -7.20 17.97 -13.99
CA ALA A 281 -7.27 19.43 -14.12
C ALA A 281 -5.90 20.09 -13.88
N ALA A 282 -5.18 19.67 -12.83
CA ALA A 282 -3.84 20.16 -12.52
C ALA A 282 -2.83 19.84 -13.65
N ILE A 283 -2.85 18.62 -14.18
CA ILE A 283 -2.03 18.19 -15.31
C ILE A 283 -2.30 19.05 -16.52
N ARG A 284 -3.58 19.20 -16.93
CA ARG A 284 -3.95 20.03 -18.09
C ARG A 284 -3.48 21.47 -17.94
N ALA A 285 -3.56 22.05 -16.74
CA ALA A 285 -3.09 23.41 -16.50
C ALA A 285 -1.57 23.56 -16.64
N ARG A 286 -0.80 22.47 -16.45
CA ARG A 286 0.66 22.52 -16.27
C ARG A 286 1.47 21.99 -17.46
N VAL A 287 1.00 20.94 -18.13
CA VAL A 287 1.76 20.31 -19.22
C VAL A 287 1.85 21.21 -20.47
N PRO A 288 2.90 21.07 -21.31
CA PRO A 288 3.02 21.80 -22.57
C PRO A 288 1.80 21.57 -23.48
N ALA A 289 1.47 22.56 -24.32
CA ALA A 289 0.27 22.53 -25.16
C ALA A 289 0.16 21.26 -26.01
N ALA A 290 1.28 20.80 -26.58
CA ALA A 290 1.33 19.58 -27.39
C ALA A 290 0.83 18.32 -26.66
N TYR A 291 1.07 18.22 -25.35
CA TYR A 291 0.63 17.09 -24.52
C TYR A 291 -0.73 17.33 -23.88
N ARG A 292 -1.13 18.59 -23.68
CA ARG A 292 -2.44 18.92 -23.09
C ARG A 292 -3.59 18.38 -23.93
N ASP A 293 -3.50 18.53 -25.25
CA ASP A 293 -4.60 18.19 -26.17
C ASP A 293 -4.77 16.69 -26.38
N THR A 294 -3.70 15.91 -26.19
CA THR A 294 -3.69 14.45 -26.29
C THR A 294 -3.89 13.76 -24.94
N PHE A 295 -3.94 14.50 -23.83
CA PHE A 295 -4.16 13.93 -22.51
C PHE A 295 -5.60 13.47 -22.31
N GLY A 296 -5.77 12.16 -22.16
CA GLY A 296 -7.04 11.48 -21.96
C GLY A 296 -7.58 11.51 -20.53
N GLY A 297 -6.75 11.76 -19.52
CA GLY A 297 -7.16 11.86 -18.12
C GLY A 297 -6.35 10.98 -17.17
N THR A 298 -6.74 11.02 -15.89
CA THR A 298 -6.10 10.26 -14.81
C THR A 298 -6.92 9.03 -14.42
N VAL A 299 -6.22 7.97 -14.02
CA VAL A 299 -6.77 6.72 -13.51
C VAL A 299 -6.12 6.39 -12.16
N VAL A 300 -6.95 6.22 -11.12
CA VAL A 300 -6.55 5.70 -9.81
C VAL A 300 -6.77 4.19 -9.83
N MET A 301 -5.72 3.41 -9.62
CA MET A 301 -5.79 1.95 -9.72
C MET A 301 -5.06 1.23 -8.60
N ASP A 302 -5.57 0.06 -8.24
CA ASP A 302 -4.82 -0.95 -7.50
C ASP A 302 -4.28 -1.96 -8.51
N ALA A 303 -2.95 -2.12 -8.57
CA ALA A 303 -2.29 -3.04 -9.48
C ALA A 303 -1.23 -3.84 -8.73
N ASN A 304 -1.27 -5.15 -8.92
CA ASN A 304 -0.24 -6.08 -8.48
C ASN A 304 -0.04 -7.21 -9.49
N ASP A 305 0.92 -8.10 -9.20
CA ASP A 305 1.27 -9.18 -10.12
C ASP A 305 0.18 -10.29 -10.18
N ILE A 306 -0.87 -10.21 -9.34
CA ILE A 306 -1.99 -11.17 -9.29
C ILE A 306 -3.26 -10.57 -9.91
N GLY A 307 -3.49 -9.27 -9.76
CA GLY A 307 -4.70 -8.61 -10.20
C GLY A 307 -4.56 -7.10 -10.32
N ARG A 308 -5.51 -6.49 -11.03
CA ARG A 308 -5.56 -5.05 -11.29
C ARG A 308 -7.01 -4.61 -11.33
N ASN A 309 -7.30 -3.47 -10.71
CA ASN A 309 -8.64 -2.93 -10.60
C ASN A 309 -8.59 -1.40 -10.63
N VAL A 310 -9.39 -0.78 -11.49
CA VAL A 310 -9.54 0.67 -11.50
C VAL A 310 -10.54 1.09 -10.43
N LEU A 311 -10.07 1.87 -9.45
CA LEU A 311 -10.91 2.34 -8.36
C LEU A 311 -11.69 3.60 -8.76
N GLY A 312 -11.03 4.55 -9.43
CA GLY A 312 -11.67 5.75 -9.99
C GLY A 312 -10.90 6.34 -11.17
N LYS A 313 -11.58 7.13 -12.00
CA LYS A 313 -10.99 7.74 -13.21
C LYS A 313 -11.75 8.98 -13.69
N ASP A 314 -10.99 9.93 -14.24
CA ASP A 314 -11.51 11.01 -15.11
C ASP A 314 -11.49 10.60 -16.60
N ALA A 315 -10.72 9.55 -16.92
CA ALA A 315 -10.47 9.15 -18.29
C ALA A 315 -11.71 8.47 -18.94
N PRO A 316 -12.00 8.73 -20.23
CA PRO A 316 -13.24 8.28 -20.89
C PRO A 316 -13.21 6.80 -21.30
N GLY A 317 -14.36 6.12 -21.22
CA GLY A 317 -14.49 4.72 -21.65
C GLY A 317 -14.54 3.72 -20.49
N PRO A 318 -14.53 2.41 -20.80
CA PRO A 318 -14.66 1.34 -19.80
C PRO A 318 -13.41 1.22 -18.91
N LYS A 319 -13.57 0.74 -17.67
CA LYS A 319 -12.45 0.54 -16.73
C LYS A 319 -11.49 -0.55 -17.23
N GLU A 320 -12.06 -1.56 -17.86
CA GLU A 320 -11.40 -2.74 -18.39
C GLU A 320 -10.30 -2.35 -19.40
N HIS A 321 -10.51 -1.29 -20.20
CA HIS A 321 -9.49 -0.75 -21.13
C HIS A 321 -8.19 -0.39 -20.40
N TYR A 322 -8.32 0.33 -19.28
CA TYR A 322 -7.18 0.78 -18.49
C TYR A 322 -6.53 -0.35 -17.68
N GLU A 323 -7.34 -1.30 -17.23
CA GLU A 323 -6.86 -2.52 -16.57
C GLU A 323 -6.01 -3.36 -17.52
N LEU A 324 -6.37 -3.46 -18.80
CA LEU A 324 -5.57 -4.17 -19.80
C LEU A 324 -4.18 -3.55 -19.99
N MET A 325 -4.03 -2.23 -19.86
CA MET A 325 -2.73 -1.54 -19.98
C MET A 325 -1.74 -1.94 -18.88
N PHE A 326 -2.20 -2.53 -17.78
CA PHE A 326 -1.38 -2.93 -16.63
C PHE A 326 -1.30 -4.45 -16.50
N ALA A 327 -1.42 -5.18 -17.61
CA ALA A 327 -1.62 -6.62 -17.55
C ALA A 327 -0.49 -7.42 -16.88
N ASP A 328 0.74 -6.96 -17.06
CA ASP A 328 1.99 -7.47 -16.48
C ASP A 328 2.51 -6.56 -15.34
N ASN A 329 1.71 -5.58 -14.90
CA ASN A 329 2.03 -4.59 -13.88
C ASN A 329 3.41 -3.89 -14.07
N PRO A 330 3.46 -2.76 -14.81
CA PRO A 330 4.71 -2.04 -15.04
C PRO A 330 5.25 -1.34 -13.79
N LEU A 331 4.44 -1.14 -12.74
CA LEU A 331 4.83 -0.44 -11.51
C LEU A 331 5.74 -1.28 -10.59
N GLY A 332 5.91 -2.57 -10.86
CA GLY A 332 6.60 -3.47 -9.91
C GLY A 332 5.77 -3.73 -8.66
N GLN A 333 6.34 -4.44 -7.68
CA GLN A 333 5.66 -4.83 -6.43
C GLN A 333 6.54 -4.76 -5.17
N GLY A 334 7.85 -4.55 -5.33
CA GLY A 334 8.81 -4.51 -4.24
C GLY A 334 9.29 -3.08 -3.97
N SER A 335 10.61 -2.89 -3.99
CA SER A 335 11.29 -1.66 -3.62
C SER A 335 11.52 -0.68 -4.77
N GLU A 336 10.84 -0.85 -5.91
CA GLU A 336 11.04 -0.04 -7.11
C GLU A 336 10.67 1.45 -6.94
N GLN A 337 9.78 1.75 -5.98
CA GLN A 337 9.29 3.11 -5.70
C GLN A 337 8.65 3.80 -6.91
N THR A 338 7.89 3.05 -7.71
CA THR A 338 7.19 3.58 -8.89
C THR A 338 5.67 3.51 -8.75
N PRO A 339 5.05 4.33 -7.89
CA PRO A 339 3.60 4.27 -7.64
C PRO A 339 2.76 4.92 -8.73
N MET A 340 3.36 5.40 -9.83
CA MET A 340 2.69 6.15 -10.89
C MET A 340 3.24 5.74 -12.25
N ALA A 341 2.45 5.94 -13.30
CA ALA A 341 2.91 5.75 -14.67
C ALA A 341 2.29 6.77 -15.62
N ILE A 342 3.04 7.18 -16.64
CA ILE A 342 2.52 7.89 -17.80
C ILE A 342 2.44 6.88 -18.95
N VAL A 343 1.26 6.72 -19.54
CA VAL A 343 1.00 5.70 -20.55
C VAL A 343 0.51 6.34 -21.84
N PHE A 344 1.21 6.09 -22.93
CA PHE A 344 0.87 6.55 -24.28
C PHE A 344 0.37 5.38 -25.12
N GLU A 345 -0.82 5.53 -25.71
CA GLU A 345 -1.29 4.66 -26.79
C GLU A 345 -0.37 4.87 -28.00
N GLN A 346 0.16 3.78 -28.53
CA GLN A 346 1.01 3.80 -29.71
C GLN A 346 0.14 3.72 -30.97
N PRO A 347 0.52 4.41 -32.06
CA PRO A 347 -0.13 4.18 -33.33
C PRO A 347 -0.07 2.68 -33.69
N PRO A 348 -1.11 2.14 -34.36
CA PRO A 348 -1.08 0.75 -34.79
C PRO A 348 0.18 0.52 -35.62
N ALA A 349 0.90 -0.56 -35.31
CA ALA A 349 2.12 -0.90 -36.02
C ALA A 349 1.81 -0.92 -37.53
N THR A 350 2.47 -0.06 -38.30
CA THR A 350 2.43 -0.13 -39.75
C THR A 350 3.04 -1.47 -40.14
N THR A 351 2.20 -2.43 -40.50
CA THR A 351 2.65 -3.71 -41.07
C THR A 351 3.51 -3.39 -42.30
N PRO A 352 4.76 -3.88 -42.38
CA PRO A 352 5.61 -3.68 -43.55
C PRO A 352 5.03 -4.29 -44.83
#